data_AF-A0A432S0K5-F1
#
_entry.id   AF-A0A432S0K5-F1
#
_cell.length_a   1.000
_cell.length_b   1.000
_cell.length_c   1.000
_cell.angle_alpha   90.00
_cell.angle_beta   90.00
_cell.angle_gamma   90.00
#
_symmetry.space_group_name_H-M   'P 1'
#
loop_
_entity.id
_entity.type
_entity.pdbx_description
1 polymer ?
#
loop_
_entity_poly.entity_id
_entity_poly.type
_entity_poly.pdbx_seq_one_letter_code
_entity_poly.pdbx_strand_id
1 'polypeptide(L)'
;MKSIINLLKNTDIKLSYKNGELQVYLDGIEITDKIRDEKVSQRASQVASIKEVREYMVSLQRRFGEEYKNIVIEGRDTGTVIFPNAELKIFLTASAEVRIQRRYKQLLEKGFNVDYEKFVKDFMEREVRDNTRKVNPLRPAEDSVIVDTGNMSFEEVVNRILSLAKEVM
;
A
#
# COMPACT_ATOMS: atom_id res chain seq x y z
N MET A 1 -6.10 4.92 -22.02
CA MET A 1 -7.07 4.36 -21.05
C MET A 1 -7.62 3.00 -21.50
N LYS A 2 -8.23 2.85 -22.69
CA LYS A 2 -8.67 1.53 -23.22
C LYS A 2 -7.54 0.47 -23.24
N SER A 3 -6.29 0.87 -23.47
CA SER A 3 -5.13 -0.02 -23.46
C SER A 3 -4.81 -0.63 -22.09
N ILE A 4 -4.94 0.13 -20.99
CA ILE A 4 -4.62 -0.34 -19.63
C ILE A 4 -5.66 -1.35 -19.15
N ILE A 5 -6.95 -1.09 -19.42
CA ILE A 5 -8.03 -2.01 -19.06
C ILE A 5 -7.88 -3.33 -19.83
N ASN A 6 -7.49 -3.25 -21.11
CA ASN A 6 -7.24 -4.46 -21.90
C ASN A 6 -6.02 -5.23 -21.38
N LEU A 7 -4.93 -4.56 -21.02
CA LEU A 7 -3.75 -5.20 -20.43
C LEU A 7 -4.14 -5.97 -19.17
N LEU A 8 -4.87 -5.33 -18.27
CA LEU A 8 -5.27 -5.91 -16.99
C LEU A 8 -6.17 -7.15 -17.10
N LYS A 9 -6.94 -7.29 -18.19
CA LYS A 9 -7.72 -8.52 -18.48
C LYS A 9 -6.88 -9.67 -19.01
N ASN A 10 -5.71 -9.38 -19.57
CA ASN A 10 -4.84 -10.36 -20.23
C ASN A 10 -3.54 -10.61 -19.44
N THR A 11 -3.47 -10.09 -18.22
CA THR A 11 -2.30 -10.19 -17.35
C THR A 11 -2.63 -11.04 -16.14
N ASP A 12 -1.72 -11.97 -15.84
CA ASP A 12 -1.76 -12.82 -14.66
C ASP A 12 -0.89 -12.22 -13.55
N ILE A 13 -1.48 -12.01 -12.38
CA ILE A 13 -0.77 -11.55 -11.18
C ILE A 13 -0.82 -12.67 -10.16
N LYS A 14 0.34 -13.17 -9.76
CA LYS A 14 0.47 -14.22 -8.75
C LYS A 14 1.34 -13.76 -7.60
N LEU A 15 0.94 -14.20 -6.41
CA LEU A 15 1.69 -14.05 -5.18
C LEU A 15 2.27 -15.42 -4.81
N SER A 16 3.52 -15.44 -4.38
CA SER A 16 4.16 -16.64 -3.83
C SER A 16 4.95 -16.23 -2.60
N TYR A 17 4.90 -17.03 -1.54
CA TYR A 17 5.69 -16.78 -0.34
C TYR A 17 6.88 -17.72 -0.32
N LYS A 18 8.11 -17.18 -0.37
CA LYS A 18 9.35 -17.96 -0.32
C LYS A 18 10.31 -17.33 0.67
N ASN A 19 10.91 -18.15 1.53
CA ASN A 19 11.91 -17.73 2.52
C ASN A 19 11.46 -16.57 3.44
N GLY A 20 10.17 -16.49 3.77
CA GLY A 20 9.64 -15.39 4.59
C GLY A 20 9.34 -14.10 3.82
N GLU A 21 9.45 -14.12 2.49
CA GLU A 21 9.22 -12.95 1.65
C GLU A 21 8.11 -13.18 0.62
N LEU A 22 7.31 -12.15 0.40
CA LEU A 22 6.30 -12.12 -0.65
C LEU A 22 6.95 -11.83 -1.99
N GLN A 23 6.86 -12.78 -2.90
CA GLN A 23 7.25 -12.66 -4.30
C GLN A 23 6.04 -12.33 -5.17
N VAL A 24 6.19 -11.34 -6.04
CA VAL A 24 5.17 -10.89 -6.99
C VAL A 24 5.56 -11.31 -8.40
N TYR A 25 4.67 -12.03 -9.06
CA TYR A 25 4.83 -12.47 -10.45
C TYR A 25 3.81 -11.79 -11.35
N LEU A 26 4.28 -11.35 -12.51
CA LEU A 26 3.49 -10.77 -13.59
C LEU A 26 3.74 -11.57 -14.85
N ASP A 27 2.70 -12.24 -15.36
CA ASP A 27 2.79 -13.08 -16.56
C ASP A 27 3.93 -14.12 -16.46
N GLY A 28 4.10 -14.70 -15.26
CA GLY A 28 5.14 -15.68 -14.94
C GLY A 28 6.53 -15.09 -14.66
N ILE A 29 6.72 -13.77 -14.82
CA ILE A 29 7.99 -13.08 -14.55
C ILE A 29 7.98 -12.52 -13.13
N GLU A 30 9.02 -12.82 -12.35
CA GLU A 30 9.24 -12.27 -11.02
C GLU A 30 9.58 -10.77 -11.11
N ILE A 31 8.87 -9.92 -10.36
CA ILE A 31 8.98 -8.45 -10.43
C ILE A 31 9.00 -7.74 -9.05
N THR A 32 9.22 -8.46 -7.95
CA THR A 32 9.09 -7.97 -6.56
C THR A 32 9.87 -6.69 -6.29
N ASP A 33 11.10 -6.58 -6.80
CA ASP A 33 11.89 -5.37 -6.62
C ASP A 33 11.58 -4.29 -7.65
N LYS A 34 11.25 -4.68 -8.88
CA LYS A 34 10.94 -3.73 -9.97
C LYS A 34 9.72 -2.86 -9.64
N ILE A 35 8.72 -3.42 -8.95
CA ILE A 35 7.53 -2.66 -8.55
C ILE A 35 7.80 -1.63 -7.45
N ARG A 36 8.98 -1.66 -6.81
CA ARG A 36 9.37 -0.74 -5.74
C ARG A 36 10.07 0.53 -6.25
N ASP A 37 10.32 0.63 -7.55
CA ASP A 37 10.85 1.83 -8.19
C ASP A 37 9.88 3.02 -8.01
N GLU A 38 10.44 4.21 -7.76
CA GLU A 38 9.65 5.42 -7.52
C GLU A 38 8.82 5.82 -8.75
N LYS A 39 9.35 5.62 -9.97
CA LYS A 39 8.59 5.86 -11.21
C LYS A 39 7.38 4.94 -11.29
N VAL A 40 7.51 3.69 -10.88
CA VAL A 40 6.39 2.73 -10.82
C VAL A 40 5.37 3.18 -9.78
N SER A 41 5.83 3.59 -8.59
CA SER A 41 4.98 4.09 -7.51
C SER A 41 4.13 5.30 -7.94
N GLN A 42 4.75 6.26 -8.64
CA GLN A 42 4.05 7.44 -9.17
C GLN A 42 2.99 7.07 -10.21
N ARG A 43 3.34 6.17 -11.14
CA ARG A 43 2.39 5.68 -12.16
C ARG A 43 1.26 4.86 -11.53
N ALA A 44 1.54 4.07 -10.52
CA ALA A 44 0.54 3.27 -9.81
C ALA A 44 -0.54 4.15 -9.17
N SER A 45 -0.16 5.27 -8.54
CA SER A 45 -1.14 6.23 -7.98
C SER A 45 -2.01 6.87 -9.06
N GLN A 46 -1.47 7.19 -10.25
CA GLN A 46 -2.24 7.70 -11.39
C GLN A 46 -3.21 6.63 -11.94
N VAL A 47 -2.74 5.40 -12.12
CA VAL A 47 -3.56 4.30 -12.63
C VAL A 47 -4.66 3.91 -11.63
N ALA A 48 -4.38 4.04 -10.34
CA ALA A 48 -5.33 3.76 -9.26
C ALA A 48 -6.51 4.74 -9.19
N SER A 49 -6.52 5.85 -9.93
CA SER A 49 -7.72 6.69 -10.06
C SER A 49 -8.72 6.19 -11.11
N ILE A 50 -8.35 5.18 -11.91
CA ILE A 50 -9.21 4.57 -12.92
C ILE A 50 -10.14 3.54 -12.26
N LYS A 51 -11.46 3.76 -12.36
CA LYS A 51 -12.49 2.97 -11.67
C LYS A 51 -12.37 1.48 -12.00
N GLU A 52 -12.28 1.12 -13.28
CA GLU A 52 -12.26 -0.26 -13.75
C GLU A 52 -11.00 -1.00 -13.27
N VAL A 53 -9.87 -0.30 -13.17
CA VAL A 53 -8.64 -0.87 -12.60
C VAL A 53 -8.84 -1.15 -11.11
N ARG A 54 -9.48 -0.23 -10.37
CA ARG A 54 -9.74 -0.43 -8.94
C ARG A 54 -10.71 -1.57 -8.68
N GLU A 55 -11.80 -1.66 -9.42
CA GLU A 55 -12.77 -2.75 -9.28
C GLU A 55 -12.11 -4.12 -9.49
N TYR A 56 -11.24 -4.24 -10.50
CA TYR A 56 -10.48 -5.46 -10.73
C TYR A 56 -9.49 -5.75 -9.60
N MET A 57 -8.70 -4.76 -9.18
CA MET A 57 -7.70 -4.95 -8.12
C MET A 57 -8.35 -5.30 -6.78
N VAL A 58 -9.48 -4.67 -6.43
CA VAL A 58 -10.26 -5.03 -5.23
C VAL A 58 -10.71 -6.48 -5.30
N SER A 59 -11.23 -6.91 -6.46
CA SER A 59 -11.66 -8.30 -6.66
C SER A 59 -10.49 -9.28 -6.53
N LEU A 60 -9.33 -8.95 -7.10
CA LEU A 60 -8.11 -9.75 -6.98
C LEU A 60 -7.61 -9.82 -5.53
N GLN A 61 -7.58 -8.71 -4.82
CA GLN A 61 -7.15 -8.66 -3.42
C GLN A 61 -8.06 -9.47 -2.51
N ARG A 62 -9.38 -9.43 -2.72
CA ARG A 62 -10.33 -10.27 -1.99
C ARG A 62 -10.09 -11.76 -2.22
N ARG A 63 -9.86 -12.17 -3.48
CA ARG A 63 -9.48 -13.57 -3.79
C ARG A 63 -8.22 -14.01 -3.06
N PHE A 64 -7.18 -13.18 -3.03
CA PHE A 64 -5.99 -13.48 -2.21
C PHE A 64 -6.36 -13.57 -0.72
N GLY A 65 -7.25 -12.70 -0.23
CA GLY A 65 -7.70 -12.77 1.15
C GLY A 65 -8.47 -14.04 1.52
N GLU A 66 -9.15 -14.66 0.57
CA GLU A 66 -9.86 -15.93 0.75
C GLU A 66 -8.90 -17.15 0.68
N GLU A 67 -7.85 -17.05 -0.13
CA GLU A 67 -6.87 -18.13 -0.33
C GLU A 67 -5.94 -18.31 0.88
N TYR A 68 -5.54 -17.20 1.51
CA TYR A 68 -4.60 -17.20 2.63
C TYR A 68 -5.31 -16.99 3.97
N LYS A 69 -4.99 -17.80 4.98
CA LYS A 69 -5.45 -17.61 6.36
C LYS A 69 -4.49 -16.71 7.14
N ASN A 70 -5.00 -15.96 8.12
CA ASN A 70 -4.21 -15.13 9.06
C ASN A 70 -3.26 -14.15 8.36
N ILE A 71 -3.84 -13.27 7.54
CA ILE A 71 -3.08 -12.33 6.72
C ILE A 71 -3.07 -10.92 7.29
N VAL A 72 -1.94 -10.25 7.11
CA VAL A 72 -1.81 -8.80 7.30
C VAL A 72 -1.79 -8.16 5.92
N ILE A 73 -2.72 -7.22 5.68
CA ILE A 73 -2.85 -6.55 4.38
C ILE A 73 -2.67 -5.05 4.58
N GLU A 74 -1.64 -4.51 3.92
CA GLU A 74 -1.38 -3.07 3.89
C GLU A 74 -2.03 -2.43 2.64
N GLY A 75 -2.65 -1.27 2.80
CA GLY A 75 -3.20 -0.52 1.69
C GLY A 75 -3.82 0.81 2.10
N ARG A 76 -4.44 1.50 1.15
CA ARG A 76 -5.06 2.83 1.36
C ARG A 76 -6.53 2.75 1.75
N ASP A 77 -7.23 1.75 1.23
CA ASP A 77 -8.68 1.54 1.33
C ASP A 77 -9.01 0.13 1.81
N THR A 78 -8.05 -0.55 2.46
CA THR A 78 -8.19 -1.95 2.89
C THR A 78 -9.34 -2.11 3.88
N GLY A 79 -9.32 -1.39 5.01
CA GLY A 79 -10.36 -1.49 6.03
C GLY A 79 -11.69 -0.83 5.66
N THR A 80 -11.72 0.02 4.62
CA THR A 80 -12.93 0.75 4.20
C THR A 80 -13.65 0.09 3.02
N VAL A 81 -12.93 -0.61 2.15
CA VAL A 81 -13.47 -1.10 0.87
C VAL A 81 -13.11 -2.56 0.62
N ILE A 82 -11.84 -2.93 0.74
CA ILE A 82 -11.39 -4.27 0.33
C ILE A 82 -11.89 -5.31 1.34
N PHE A 83 -11.59 -5.09 2.63
CA PHE A 83 -11.95 -5.94 3.76
C PHE A 83 -12.65 -5.11 4.87
N PRO A 84 -13.89 -4.65 4.61
CA PRO A 84 -14.65 -3.86 5.59
C PRO A 84 -15.03 -4.65 6.84
N ASN A 85 -14.89 -5.97 6.83
CA ASN A 85 -15.19 -6.85 7.97
C ASN A 85 -13.92 -7.45 8.58
N ALA A 86 -12.76 -6.85 8.35
CA ALA A 86 -11.51 -7.28 9.00
C ALA A 86 -11.63 -7.18 10.52
N GLU A 87 -11.14 -8.19 11.24
CA GLU A 87 -11.21 -8.29 12.71
C GLU A 87 -10.46 -7.15 13.41
N LEU A 88 -9.38 -6.66 12.78
CA LEU A 88 -8.62 -5.51 13.24
C LEU A 88 -8.28 -4.60 12.06
N LYS A 89 -8.57 -3.30 12.22
CA LYS A 89 -8.20 -2.26 11.28
C LYS A 89 -7.35 -1.23 11.99
N ILE A 90 -6.15 -0.99 11.46
CA ILE A 90 -5.22 -0.01 12.01
C ILE A 90 -4.97 1.05 10.95
N PHE A 91 -5.15 2.31 11.33
CA PHE A 91 -4.77 3.45 10.50
C PHE A 91 -3.50 4.08 11.07
N LEU A 92 -2.36 3.82 10.43
CA LEU A 92 -1.08 4.43 10.79
C LEU A 92 -1.00 5.85 10.23
N THR A 93 -0.70 6.81 11.10
CA THR A 93 -0.50 8.21 10.71
C THR A 93 0.80 8.77 11.27
N ALA A 94 1.23 9.90 10.72
CA ALA A 94 2.33 10.76 11.18
C ALA A 94 2.28 12.06 10.37
N SER A 95 2.98 13.10 10.81
CA SER A 95 3.08 14.35 10.04
C SER A 95 3.69 14.10 8.65
N ALA A 96 3.39 14.98 7.69
CA ALA A 96 3.94 14.86 6.33
C ALA A 96 5.47 14.89 6.34
N GLU A 97 6.05 15.75 7.18
CA GLU A 97 7.49 15.93 7.35
C GLU A 97 8.16 14.63 7.82
N VAL A 98 7.60 13.97 8.84
CA VAL A 98 8.12 12.69 9.34
C VAL A 98 8.07 11.61 8.26
N ARG A 99 6.97 11.53 7.50
CA ARG A 99 6.80 10.54 6.44
C ARG A 99 7.77 10.77 5.27
N ILE A 100 7.96 12.03 4.88
CA ILE A 100 8.94 12.45 3.87
C ILE A 100 10.35 12.05 4.31
N GLN A 101 10.76 12.40 5.53
CA GLN A 101 12.09 12.08 6.05
C GLN A 101 12.35 10.58 6.09
N ARG A 102 11.41 9.79 6.61
CA ARG A 102 11.52 8.32 6.67
C ARG A 102 11.64 7.70 5.28
N ARG A 103 10.81 8.13 4.33
CA ARG A 103 10.83 7.61 2.96
C ARG A 103 12.10 8.03 2.22
N TYR A 104 12.55 9.26 2.38
CA TYR A 104 13.79 9.74 1.76
C TYR A 104 15.00 8.93 2.26
N LYS A 105 15.10 8.73 3.58
CA LYS A 105 16.13 7.88 4.19
C LYS A 105 16.12 6.46 3.61
N GLN A 106 14.94 5.83 3.51
CA GLN A 106 14.78 4.49 2.94
C GLN A 106 15.28 4.40 1.49
N LEU A 107 15.05 5.44 0.67
CA LEU A 107 15.51 5.47 -0.71
C LEU A 107 17.04 5.58 -0.80
N LEU A 108 17.65 6.43 0.04
CA LEU A 108 19.11 6.56 0.11
C LEU A 108 19.78 5.26 0.57
N GLU A 109 19.23 4.59 1.59
CA GLU A 109 19.75 3.30 2.10
C GLU A 109 19.71 2.19 1.05
N LYS A 110 18.79 2.27 0.09
CA LYS A 110 18.68 1.35 -1.05
C LYS A 110 19.58 1.74 -2.24
N GLY A 111 20.38 2.80 -2.11
CA GLY A 111 21.30 3.27 -3.14
C GLY A 111 20.64 4.09 -4.26
N PHE A 112 19.40 4.56 -4.07
CA PHE A 112 18.76 5.44 -5.06
C PHE A 112 19.31 6.87 -4.92
N ASN A 113 19.74 7.45 -6.03
CA ASN A 113 20.09 8.86 -6.10
C ASN A 113 18.82 9.70 -6.33
N VAL A 114 18.34 10.37 -5.29
CA VAL A 114 17.06 11.08 -5.28
C VAL A 114 17.27 12.55 -4.94
N ASP A 115 16.88 13.43 -5.88
CA ASP A 115 16.81 14.87 -5.64
C ASP A 115 15.72 15.18 -4.60
N TYR A 116 16.11 15.85 -3.51
CA TYR A 116 15.22 16.05 -2.37
C TYR A 116 14.01 16.93 -2.71
N GLU A 117 14.22 18.04 -3.42
CA GLU A 117 13.14 18.97 -3.76
C GLU A 117 12.09 18.32 -4.67
N LYS A 118 12.57 17.64 -5.72
CA LYS A 118 11.69 16.88 -6.61
C LYS A 118 10.96 15.77 -5.87
N PHE A 119 11.64 15.05 -4.98
CA PHE A 119 11.02 14.01 -4.17
C PHE A 119 9.90 14.54 -3.28
N VAL A 120 10.15 15.64 -2.55
CA VAL A 120 9.14 16.26 -1.70
C VAL A 120 7.91 16.67 -2.51
N LYS A 121 8.13 17.27 -3.69
CA LYS A 121 7.04 17.63 -4.61
C LYS A 121 6.24 16.41 -5.05
N ASP A 122 6.91 15.39 -5.58
CA ASP A 122 6.28 14.16 -6.08
C ASP A 122 5.54 13.40 -4.96
N PHE A 123 6.06 13.45 -3.73
CA PHE A 123 5.44 12.87 -2.54
C PHE A 123 4.13 13.60 -2.20
N MET A 124 4.16 14.94 -2.13
CA MET A 124 2.99 15.74 -1.79
C MET A 124 1.90 15.65 -2.86
N GLU A 125 2.26 15.65 -4.14
CA GLU A 125 1.29 15.45 -5.23
C GLU A 125 0.59 14.09 -5.14
N ARG A 126 1.33 13.05 -4.77
CA ARG A 126 0.76 11.72 -4.53
C ARG A 126 -0.17 11.72 -3.33
N GLU A 127 0.22 12.32 -2.22
CA GLU A 127 -0.62 12.43 -1.02
C GLU A 127 -1.96 13.11 -1.33
N VAL A 128 -1.93 14.24 -2.03
CA VAL A 128 -3.15 14.93 -2.47
C VAL A 128 -4.00 14.01 -3.33
N ARG A 129 -3.40 13.31 -4.31
CA ARG A 129 -4.13 12.41 -5.21
C ARG A 129 -4.77 11.23 -4.46
N ASP A 130 -4.04 10.60 -3.55
CA ASP A 130 -4.50 9.43 -2.80
C ASP A 130 -5.64 9.82 -1.83
N ASN A 131 -5.59 11.01 -1.23
CA ASN A 131 -6.63 11.51 -0.31
C ASN A 131 -7.87 12.07 -1.04
N THR A 132 -7.72 12.66 -2.23
CA THR A 132 -8.82 13.37 -2.93
C THR A 132 -9.45 12.58 -4.08
N ARG A 133 -8.93 11.40 -4.43
CA ARG A 133 -9.50 10.59 -5.51
C ARG A 133 -10.97 10.26 -5.25
N LYS A 134 -11.78 10.36 -6.32
CA LYS A 134 -13.24 10.11 -6.26
C LYS A 134 -13.59 8.67 -5.86
N VAL A 135 -12.73 7.72 -6.20
CA VAL A 135 -12.94 6.29 -5.93
C VAL A 135 -12.01 5.86 -4.80
N ASN A 136 -12.59 5.42 -3.70
CA ASN A 136 -11.92 4.87 -2.52
C ASN A 136 -10.77 5.75 -1.97
N PRO A 137 -11.02 7.02 -1.59
CA PRO A 137 -9.97 7.89 -1.04
C PRO A 137 -9.28 7.27 0.18
N LEU A 138 -8.02 7.63 0.41
CA LEU A 138 -7.31 7.29 1.64
C LEU A 138 -8.03 7.91 2.84
N ARG A 139 -8.62 7.07 3.69
CA ARG A 139 -9.24 7.49 4.96
C ARG A 139 -9.32 6.30 5.92
N PRO A 140 -9.31 6.54 7.24
CA PRO A 140 -9.61 5.49 8.20
C PRO A 140 -11.05 4.99 8.01
N ALA A 141 -11.28 3.71 8.32
CA ALA A 141 -12.64 3.22 8.54
C ALA A 141 -13.14 3.72 9.91
N GLU A 142 -14.46 3.77 10.09
CA GLU A 142 -15.08 4.28 11.33
C GLU A 142 -14.62 3.52 12.58
N ASP A 143 -14.35 2.23 12.43
CA ASP A 143 -13.88 1.31 13.48
C ASP A 143 -12.36 1.08 13.45
N SER A 144 -11.59 1.91 12.73
CA SER A 144 -10.13 1.80 12.72
C SER A 144 -9.50 2.35 14.00
N VAL A 145 -8.54 1.62 14.56
CA VAL A 145 -7.65 2.16 15.58
C VAL A 145 -6.63 3.08 14.91
N ILE A 146 -6.68 4.38 15.24
CA ILE A 146 -5.71 5.34 14.75
C ILE A 146 -4.44 5.24 15.61
N VAL A 147 -3.29 5.05 14.98
CA VAL A 147 -1.99 5.01 15.65
C VAL A 147 -1.10 6.09 15.03
N ASP A 148 -0.87 7.16 15.78
CA ASP A 148 0.11 8.19 15.41
C ASP A 148 1.52 7.72 15.75
N THR A 149 2.30 7.51 14.70
CA THR A 149 3.66 6.98 14.76
C THR A 149 4.72 8.08 14.71
N GLY A 150 4.34 9.36 14.74
CA GLY A 150 5.23 10.50 14.56
C GLY A 150 6.46 10.49 15.47
N ASN A 151 6.25 10.14 16.74
CA ASN A 151 7.30 10.08 17.77
C ASN A 151 7.64 8.64 18.20
N MET A 152 7.19 7.64 17.44
CA MET A 152 7.45 6.23 17.75
C MET A 152 8.64 5.72 16.93
N SER A 153 9.51 4.95 17.58
CA SER A 153 10.48 4.07 16.93
C SER A 153 9.79 2.90 16.21
N PHE A 154 10.52 2.22 15.33
CA PHE A 154 10.02 1.03 14.65
C PHE A 154 9.53 -0.05 15.64
N GLU A 155 10.31 -0.32 16.68
CA GLU A 155 9.98 -1.33 17.70
C GLU A 155 8.73 -0.95 18.48
N GLU A 156 8.55 0.32 18.84
CA GLU A 156 7.34 0.79 19.51
C GLU A 156 6.11 0.63 18.60
N VAL A 157 6.22 0.93 17.30
CA VAL A 157 5.12 0.74 16.35
C VAL A 157 4.76 -0.74 16.25
N VAL A 158 5.76 -1.62 16.09
CA VAL A 158 5.55 -3.07 16.02
C VAL A 158 4.90 -3.59 17.30
N ASN A 159 5.41 -3.22 18.47
CA ASN A 159 4.85 -3.63 19.76
C ASN A 159 3.42 -3.14 19.95
N ARG A 160 3.11 -1.92 19.52
CA ARG A 160 1.74 -1.38 19.55
C ARG A 160 0.80 -2.18 18.66
N ILE A 161 1.20 -2.49 17.42
CA ILE A 161 0.39 -3.29 16.49
C ILE A 161 0.18 -4.70 17.04
N LEU A 162 1.22 -5.34 17.59
CA LEU A 162 1.13 -6.67 18.19
C LEU A 162 0.21 -6.70 19.42
N SER A 163 0.22 -5.64 20.24
CA SER A 163 -0.72 -5.52 21.37
C SER A 163 -2.16 -5.49 20.87
N LEU A 164 -2.46 -4.63 19.88
CA LEU A 164 -3.80 -4.52 19.30
C LEU A 164 -4.26 -5.84 18.67
N ALA A 165 -3.36 -6.57 17.99
CA ALA A 165 -3.66 -7.87 17.43
C ALA A 165 -4.04 -8.90 18.51
N LYS A 166 -3.34 -8.91 19.65
CA LYS A 166 -3.64 -9.82 20.76
C LYS A 166 -4.97 -9.54 21.46
N GLU A 167 -5.50 -8.31 21.37
CA GLU A 167 -6.78 -7.96 21.98
C GLU A 167 -7.98 -8.51 21.21
N VAL A 168 -7.80 -8.86 19.92
CA VAL A 168 -8.86 -9.38 19.05
C VAL A 168 -8.72 -10.88 18.73
N MET A 169 -7.61 -11.50 19.14
CA MET A 169 -7.33 -12.94 19.00
C MET A 169 -7.82 -13.72 20.22
#